data_AF-A0A1S8X946-F1
#
_entry.id   AF-A0A1S8X946-F1
#
_cell.length_a   1.000
_cell.length_b   1.000
_cell.length_c   1.000
_cell.angle_alpha   90.00
_cell.angle_beta   90.00
_cell.angle_gamma   90.00
#
_symmetry.space_group_name_H-M   'P 1'
#
loop_
_entity.id
_entity.type
_entity.pdbx_description
1 polymer ?
#
loop_
_entity_poly.entity_id
_entity_poly.type
_entity_poly.pdbx_seq_one_letter_code
_entity_poly.pdbx_strand_id
1 'polypeptide(L)'
;MSKIDELITVCCLVLFGIVTLKTNHVTALIPEQCAHNVSQPFSTCCPTDPFNHLVCGGPERGSCQHLTIHREYVPRVFLMDDRMFWPTRFFDHLCHCKDNFYGVACEQCWFGWTGPHCDQREIRIRRNIRSLSEDELELFKDVMYRSQTWPSGFWVLDEATNNRSDPLFKPRFKSASVQYWAAFIHRYGARPTLYETEEECSRFGILNFSHDGVTFPTWHRYFQLIWERMLSKIALEVHGIHNFAVPYWDVIGLEKCDICNDEYVGGPGHTDRYGVHLSANSAFTGFKEYCLEPEGDEVCFGCQGTKPTTTITRQFLTNAFPNQEDLYFTLNLKE
;
A
#
# COMPACT_ATOMS: atom_id res chain seq x y z
N MET A 1 -32.23 43.23 -51.65
CA MET A 1 -31.41 42.10 -51.16
C MET A 1 -30.40 42.72 -50.22
N SER A 2 -30.64 42.66 -48.90
CA SER A 2 -30.30 41.52 -48.01
C SER A 2 -28.84 41.63 -47.56
N LYS A 3 -28.48 41.79 -46.26
CA LYS A 3 -29.15 41.45 -44.98
C LYS A 3 -29.58 39.98 -44.91
N ILE A 4 -28.99 39.24 -43.95
CA ILE A 4 -28.50 37.86 -44.17
C ILE A 4 -27.25 37.96 -45.07
N ASP A 5 -26.01 37.67 -44.65
CA ASP A 5 -25.53 36.77 -43.57
C ASP A 5 -24.72 37.45 -42.44
N GLU A 6 -24.99 38.71 -42.10
CA GLU A 6 -24.38 39.44 -40.96
C GLU A 6 -24.85 38.90 -39.57
N LEU A 7 -25.15 37.61 -39.46
CA LEU A 7 -25.76 36.96 -38.28
C LEU A 7 -25.20 35.55 -37.96
N ILE A 8 -24.01 35.19 -38.48
CA ILE A 8 -23.27 34.00 -38.02
C ILE A 8 -22.01 34.38 -37.21
N THR A 9 -21.73 35.68 -37.08
CA THR A 9 -20.78 36.25 -36.10
C THR A 9 -21.34 36.13 -34.67
N VAL A 10 -21.39 34.92 -34.11
CA VAL A 10 -21.46 34.63 -32.66
C VAL A 10 -21.24 33.14 -32.32
N CYS A 11 -21.68 32.20 -33.17
CA CYS A 11 -21.97 30.83 -32.71
C CYS A 11 -20.84 29.77 -32.85
N CYS A 12 -19.74 30.06 -33.55
CA CYS A 12 -18.66 29.08 -33.80
C CYS A 12 -17.31 29.41 -33.17
N LEU A 13 -17.26 30.35 -32.21
CA LEU A 13 -16.01 30.86 -31.61
C LEU A 13 -15.35 29.94 -30.56
N VAL A 14 -15.87 28.72 -30.35
CA VAL A 14 -15.50 27.85 -29.20
C VAL A 14 -15.16 26.39 -29.61
N LEU A 15 -15.36 26.01 -30.87
CA LEU A 15 -15.30 24.59 -31.29
C LEU A 15 -14.02 24.12 -32.02
N PHE A 16 -12.98 24.95 -32.09
CA PHE A 16 -11.60 24.42 -32.08
C PHE A 16 -11.14 24.23 -30.63
N GLY A 17 -11.89 23.40 -29.90
CA GLY A 17 -11.51 22.96 -28.57
C GLY A 17 -10.17 22.24 -28.68
N ILE A 18 -9.17 22.73 -27.93
CA ILE A 18 -7.91 21.99 -27.76
C ILE A 18 -8.28 20.70 -27.04
N VAL A 19 -8.44 19.62 -27.82
CA VAL A 19 -8.45 18.26 -27.31
C VAL A 19 -7.03 17.99 -26.83
N THR A 20 -6.77 18.51 -25.62
CA THR A 20 -5.86 17.85 -24.70
C THR A 20 -6.39 16.43 -24.59
N LEU A 21 -5.78 15.53 -25.35
CA LEU A 21 -5.73 14.12 -25.02
C LEU A 21 -5.06 14.05 -23.65
N LYS A 22 -5.88 14.26 -22.61
CA LYS A 22 -5.68 13.70 -21.29
C LYS A 22 -5.71 12.20 -21.51
N THR A 23 -4.55 11.67 -21.90
CA THR A 23 -4.18 10.29 -21.66
C THR A 23 -4.50 10.04 -20.19
N ASN A 24 -5.59 9.32 -19.95
CA ASN A 24 -5.98 8.95 -18.61
C ASN A 24 -4.93 7.93 -18.14
N HIS A 25 -3.86 8.43 -17.53
CA HIS A 25 -2.75 7.66 -17.00
C HIS A 25 -3.23 6.98 -15.71
N VAL A 26 -3.88 5.84 -15.89
CA VAL A 26 -4.55 5.00 -14.89
C VAL A 26 -3.46 4.10 -14.28
N THR A 27 -3.17 4.27 -12.98
CA THR A 27 -1.83 4.11 -12.33
C THR A 27 -1.90 3.12 -11.13
N ALA A 28 -1.15 2.00 -11.02
CA ALA A 28 -1.29 1.04 -9.90
C ALA A 28 -0.16 0.06 -9.58
N LEU A 29 -0.17 -0.42 -8.31
CA LEU A 29 0.53 -1.52 -7.59
C LEU A 29 2.03 -1.60 -7.80
N ILE A 30 2.36 -1.64 -9.08
CA ILE A 30 3.62 -1.39 -9.70
C ILE A 30 4.11 0.03 -9.38
N PRO A 31 5.44 0.24 -9.30
CA PRO A 31 6.07 1.56 -9.30
C PRO A 31 5.58 2.49 -10.42
N GLU A 32 5.53 3.79 -10.14
CA GLU A 32 4.89 4.75 -11.05
C GLU A 32 5.50 4.75 -12.47
N GLN A 33 6.81 4.50 -12.56
CA GLN A 33 7.57 4.46 -13.81
C GLN A 33 7.19 3.29 -14.73
N CYS A 34 6.61 2.21 -14.19
CA CYS A 34 6.49 0.92 -14.87
C CYS A 34 5.06 0.52 -15.26
N ALA A 35 4.03 1.18 -14.71
CA ALA A 35 2.63 0.77 -14.87
C ALA A 35 2.14 0.75 -16.32
N HIS A 36 2.80 1.45 -17.25
CA HIS A 36 2.45 1.45 -18.67
C HIS A 36 2.81 0.15 -19.42
N ASN A 37 3.72 -0.67 -18.88
CA ASN A 37 4.21 -1.91 -19.52
C ASN A 37 3.55 -3.19 -19.01
N VAL A 38 2.59 -3.08 -18.08
CA VAL A 38 2.03 -4.23 -17.36
C VAL A 38 1.24 -5.16 -18.29
N SER A 39 1.48 -6.47 -18.16
CA SER A 39 0.80 -7.55 -18.89
C SER A 39 0.84 -7.40 -20.42
N GLN A 40 1.81 -6.64 -20.94
CA GLN A 40 2.22 -6.71 -22.34
C GLN A 40 3.15 -7.93 -22.55
N PRO A 41 3.30 -8.47 -23.79
CA PRO A 41 4.32 -9.48 -24.06
C PRO A 41 5.72 -8.92 -23.78
N PHE A 42 6.57 -9.66 -23.06
CA PHE A 42 7.89 -9.20 -22.59
C PHE A 42 7.80 -7.98 -21.66
N SER A 43 6.76 -7.96 -20.83
CA SER A 43 6.45 -6.89 -19.88
C SER A 43 7.65 -6.60 -18.97
N THR A 44 8.19 -5.39 -19.08
CA THR A 44 9.48 -5.02 -18.46
C THR A 44 9.33 -3.80 -17.57
N CYS A 45 9.77 -3.95 -16.31
CA CYS A 45 9.92 -2.85 -15.35
C CYS A 45 11.40 -2.72 -14.96
N CYS A 46 12.14 -2.01 -15.81
CA CYS A 46 13.55 -1.69 -15.62
C CYS A 46 13.80 -0.19 -15.85
N PRO A 47 13.37 0.69 -14.92
CA PRO A 47 13.54 2.13 -15.08
C PRO A 47 15.01 2.58 -14.96
N THR A 48 15.26 3.81 -15.39
CA THR A 48 16.54 4.50 -15.20
C THR A 48 16.65 5.06 -13.78
N ASP A 49 17.83 4.98 -13.20
CA ASP A 49 18.17 5.61 -11.92
C ASP A 49 18.07 7.15 -12.07
N PRO A 50 17.40 7.86 -11.14
CA PRO A 50 17.14 9.29 -11.27
C PRO A 50 18.39 10.17 -11.08
N PHE A 51 19.49 9.63 -10.57
CA PHE A 51 20.73 10.33 -10.29
C PHE A 51 21.82 10.09 -11.35
N ASN A 52 21.94 8.86 -11.87
CA ASN A 52 22.96 8.51 -12.88
C ASN A 52 22.38 8.20 -14.28
N HIS A 53 21.06 8.13 -14.41
CA HIS A 53 20.30 7.93 -15.66
C HIS A 53 20.56 6.60 -16.38
N LEU A 54 21.22 5.64 -15.74
CA LEU A 54 21.43 4.30 -16.27
C LEU A 54 20.27 3.38 -15.89
N VAL A 55 19.89 2.46 -16.79
CA VAL A 55 18.89 1.42 -16.52
C VAL A 55 19.35 0.56 -15.34
N CYS A 56 18.49 0.39 -14.33
CA CYS A 56 18.82 -0.31 -13.08
C CYS A 56 20.11 0.20 -12.39
N GLY A 57 20.39 1.50 -12.49
CA GLY A 57 21.57 2.14 -11.90
C GLY A 57 22.88 1.81 -12.59
N GLY A 58 22.84 1.07 -13.70
CA GLY A 58 24.03 0.63 -14.44
C GLY A 58 24.75 -0.56 -13.80
N PRO A 59 25.75 -1.12 -14.48
CA PRO A 59 26.35 -2.42 -14.14
C PRO A 59 27.06 -2.49 -12.78
N GLU A 60 27.27 -1.35 -12.11
CA GLU A 60 27.78 -1.28 -10.73
C GLU A 60 26.66 -1.47 -9.69
N ARG A 61 25.45 -0.96 -9.95
CA ARG A 61 24.29 -1.01 -9.03
C ARG A 61 23.34 -2.18 -9.31
N GLY A 62 23.20 -2.58 -10.57
CA GLY A 62 22.22 -3.58 -10.97
C GLY A 62 22.21 -3.90 -12.46
N SER A 63 21.16 -4.58 -12.89
CA SER A 63 20.90 -4.93 -14.30
C SER A 63 19.45 -5.33 -14.50
N CYS A 64 18.89 -5.11 -15.69
CA CYS A 64 17.58 -5.63 -16.05
C CYS A 64 17.70 -7.14 -16.33
N GLN A 65 16.90 -7.97 -15.66
CA GLN A 65 16.98 -9.43 -15.76
C GLN A 65 15.59 -10.07 -15.87
N HIS A 66 15.53 -11.23 -16.54
CA HIS A 66 14.33 -12.06 -16.61
C HIS A 66 14.04 -12.67 -15.24
N LEU A 67 12.77 -12.62 -14.82
CA LEU A 67 12.33 -13.17 -13.55
C LEU A 67 12.50 -14.70 -13.49
N THR A 68 13.26 -15.16 -12.52
CA THR A 68 13.34 -16.58 -12.17
C THR A 68 12.56 -16.80 -10.88
N ILE A 69 11.49 -17.60 -10.96
CA ILE A 69 10.62 -17.92 -9.83
C ILE A 69 10.57 -19.43 -9.61
N HIS A 70 10.46 -19.85 -8.35
CA HIS A 70 10.10 -21.22 -8.03
C HIS A 70 8.63 -21.46 -8.38
N ARG A 71 8.33 -22.62 -8.99
CA ARG A 71 6.97 -23.01 -9.37
C ARG A 71 6.64 -24.35 -8.74
N GLU A 72 5.72 -24.31 -7.79
CA GLU A 72 5.12 -25.50 -7.18
C GLU A 72 3.83 -25.90 -7.89
N TYR A 73 3.28 -27.06 -7.55
CA TYR A 73 1.98 -27.47 -8.09
C TYR A 73 0.85 -26.66 -7.43
N VAL A 74 0.03 -26.02 -8.26
CA VAL A 74 -1.12 -25.20 -7.83
C VAL A 74 -2.39 -25.78 -8.45
N PRO A 75 -3.41 -26.16 -7.65
CA PRO A 75 -4.70 -26.61 -8.15
C PRO A 75 -5.31 -25.62 -9.16
N ARG A 76 -5.89 -26.15 -10.25
CA ARG A 76 -6.33 -25.34 -11.42
C ARG A 76 -7.27 -24.19 -11.06
N VAL A 77 -8.10 -24.34 -10.03
CA VAL A 77 -9.04 -23.31 -9.59
C VAL A 77 -8.35 -22.03 -9.11
N PHE A 78 -7.19 -22.14 -8.45
CA PHE A 78 -6.41 -21.00 -7.97
C PHE A 78 -5.55 -20.35 -9.06
N LEU A 79 -5.35 -20.99 -10.22
CA LEU A 79 -4.47 -20.47 -11.28
C LEU A 79 -4.99 -19.17 -11.93
N MET A 80 -6.22 -18.76 -11.64
CA MET A 80 -6.76 -17.46 -12.08
C MET A 80 -6.41 -16.30 -11.15
N ASP A 81 -5.93 -16.55 -9.93
CA ASP A 81 -5.52 -15.49 -9.00
C ASP A 81 -4.25 -14.78 -9.51
N ASP A 82 -4.27 -13.44 -9.51
CA ASP A 82 -3.18 -12.62 -10.03
C ASP A 82 -1.91 -12.65 -9.16
N ARG A 83 -2.04 -13.11 -7.92
CA ARG A 83 -0.92 -13.30 -6.97
C ARG A 83 -0.25 -14.65 -7.15
N MET A 84 -0.85 -15.60 -7.87
CA MET A 84 -0.15 -16.86 -8.20
C MET A 84 1.09 -16.57 -9.04
N PHE A 85 2.22 -17.13 -8.57
CA PHE A 85 3.53 -16.95 -9.22
C PHE A 85 3.94 -15.46 -9.31
N TRP A 86 3.58 -14.66 -8.30
CA TRP A 86 3.92 -13.25 -8.18
C TRP A 86 5.42 -12.98 -8.43
N PRO A 87 5.80 -11.95 -9.22
CA PRO A 87 4.95 -10.96 -9.91
C PRO A 87 4.66 -11.31 -11.39
N THR A 88 4.79 -12.59 -11.81
CA THR A 88 4.82 -12.98 -13.25
C THR A 88 3.51 -12.82 -14.03
N ARG A 89 2.45 -12.27 -13.42
CA ARG A 89 1.25 -11.79 -14.12
C ARG A 89 1.43 -10.35 -14.65
N PHE A 90 2.30 -9.59 -14.02
CA PHE A 90 2.52 -8.17 -14.28
C PHE A 90 3.77 -7.91 -15.13
N PHE A 91 4.85 -8.66 -14.87
CA PHE A 91 6.15 -8.53 -15.53
C PHE A 91 6.83 -9.86 -15.84
N ASP A 92 7.62 -9.85 -16.92
CA ASP A 92 8.60 -10.88 -17.27
C ASP A 92 10.03 -10.47 -16.82
N HIS A 93 10.33 -9.17 -16.76
CA HIS A 93 11.67 -8.64 -16.43
C HIS A 93 11.61 -7.49 -15.40
N LEU A 94 12.52 -7.54 -14.41
CA LEU A 94 12.72 -6.50 -13.38
C LEU A 94 14.21 -6.11 -13.25
N CYS A 95 14.49 -4.99 -12.59
CA CYS A 95 15.84 -4.71 -12.10
C CYS A 95 16.26 -5.70 -11.00
N HIS A 96 17.40 -6.34 -11.20
CA HIS A 96 18.12 -7.11 -10.18
C HIS A 96 19.32 -6.28 -9.70
N CYS A 97 19.27 -5.85 -8.43
CA CYS A 97 20.28 -5.00 -7.81
C CYS A 97 21.40 -5.82 -7.17
N LYS A 98 22.59 -5.23 -7.07
CA LYS A 98 23.78 -5.85 -6.50
C LYS A 98 23.96 -5.49 -5.04
N ASP A 99 24.55 -6.42 -4.29
CA ASP A 99 25.03 -6.22 -2.92
C ASP A 99 23.99 -5.56 -2.00
N ASN A 100 24.19 -4.31 -1.59
CA ASN A 100 23.25 -3.55 -0.74
C ASN A 100 22.41 -2.52 -1.53
N PHE A 101 22.49 -2.45 -2.85
CA PHE A 101 21.62 -1.60 -3.66
C PHE A 101 20.19 -2.16 -3.71
N TYR A 102 19.21 -1.26 -3.76
CA TYR A 102 17.78 -1.56 -3.69
C TYR A 102 16.98 -0.43 -4.39
N GLY A 103 15.66 -0.56 -4.44
CA GLY A 103 14.79 0.36 -5.17
C GLY A 103 14.46 -0.18 -6.56
N VAL A 104 13.62 0.54 -7.28
CA VAL A 104 13.03 0.07 -8.54
C VAL A 104 14.02 0.16 -9.70
N ALA A 105 14.92 1.14 -9.64
CA ALA A 105 16.03 1.36 -10.54
C ALA A 105 17.39 1.07 -9.85
N CYS A 106 17.41 0.35 -8.72
CA CYS A 106 18.60 0.19 -7.87
C CYS A 106 19.18 1.51 -7.33
N GLU A 107 18.32 2.51 -7.16
CA GLU A 107 18.65 3.90 -6.81
C GLU A 107 18.76 4.18 -5.30
N GLN A 108 18.37 3.21 -4.47
CA GLN A 108 18.32 3.28 -3.00
C GLN A 108 19.27 2.24 -2.38
N CYS A 109 19.36 2.25 -1.05
CA CYS A 109 20.02 1.20 -0.28
C CYS A 109 19.03 0.25 0.40
N TRP A 110 19.46 -0.99 0.64
CA TRP A 110 18.71 -1.99 1.40
C TRP A 110 18.53 -1.54 2.86
N PHE A 111 17.55 -2.11 3.56
CA PHE A 111 17.22 -1.73 4.93
C PHE A 111 18.40 -1.93 5.90
N GLY A 112 18.78 -0.86 6.61
CA GLY A 112 19.97 -0.81 7.48
C GLY A 112 21.27 -0.43 6.76
N TRP A 113 21.20 0.08 5.53
CA TRP A 113 22.34 0.58 4.77
C TRP A 113 22.05 1.97 4.18
N THR A 114 23.09 2.78 4.03
CA THR A 114 23.03 4.15 3.48
C THR A 114 24.36 4.53 2.83
N GLY A 115 24.48 5.77 2.36
CA GLY A 115 25.63 6.29 1.60
C GLY A 115 25.53 6.01 0.10
N PRO A 116 26.35 6.68 -0.73
CA PRO A 116 26.26 6.59 -2.20
C PRO A 116 26.57 5.20 -2.78
N HIS A 117 27.27 4.36 -2.00
CA HIS A 117 27.64 2.98 -2.36
C HIS A 117 26.94 1.92 -1.49
N CYS A 118 25.97 2.32 -0.64
CA CYS A 118 25.24 1.43 0.27
C CYS A 118 26.13 0.59 1.21
N ASP A 119 27.29 1.15 1.56
CA ASP A 119 28.37 0.58 2.36
C ASP A 119 28.33 1.05 3.83
N GLN A 120 27.58 2.10 4.14
CA GLN A 120 27.48 2.69 5.49
C GLN A 120 26.32 2.06 6.25
N ARG A 121 26.55 1.63 7.49
CA ARG A 121 25.50 1.00 8.32
C ARG A 121 24.55 2.04 8.88
N GLU A 122 23.25 1.87 8.63
CA GLU A 122 22.18 2.65 9.26
C GLU A 122 21.55 1.85 10.41
N ILE A 123 21.27 2.51 11.53
CA ILE A 123 20.54 1.94 12.68
C ILE A 123 19.42 2.90 13.05
N ARG A 124 18.23 2.35 13.24
CA ARG A 124 17.03 3.06 13.69
C ARG A 124 16.39 2.29 14.84
N ILE A 125 15.86 3.00 15.83
CA ILE A 125 15.36 2.41 17.08
C ILE A 125 13.86 2.67 17.17
N ARG A 126 13.06 1.64 16.91
CA ARG A 126 11.62 1.66 17.22
C ARG A 126 11.46 1.61 18.74
N ARG A 127 10.78 2.59 19.32
CA ARG A 127 10.54 2.74 20.76
C ARG A 127 9.08 2.47 21.09
N ASN A 128 8.77 2.18 22.36
CA ASN A 128 7.38 2.14 22.81
C ASN A 128 6.77 3.54 22.64
N ILE A 129 5.58 3.66 22.06
CA ILE A 129 4.90 4.94 21.84
C ILE A 129 4.73 5.74 23.15
N ARG A 130 4.51 5.07 24.29
CA ARG A 130 4.41 5.68 25.63
C ARG A 130 5.74 6.16 26.22
N SER A 131 6.85 5.94 25.50
CA SER A 131 8.19 6.40 25.91
C SER A 131 8.69 7.61 25.11
N LEU A 132 7.94 8.05 24.10
CA LEU A 132 8.25 9.23 23.29
C LEU A 132 8.11 10.52 24.12
N SER A 133 8.85 11.57 23.78
CA SER A 133 8.51 12.93 24.25
C SER A 133 7.27 13.47 23.55
N GLU A 134 6.72 14.57 24.06
CA GLU A 134 5.63 15.33 23.43
C GLU A 134 6.01 15.73 21.98
N ASP A 135 7.21 16.27 21.77
CA ASP A 135 7.74 16.61 20.43
C ASP A 135 7.85 15.38 19.50
N GLU A 136 8.33 14.23 20.03
CA GLU A 136 8.45 12.98 19.25
C GLU A 136 7.07 12.42 18.88
N LEU A 137 6.07 12.58 19.75
CA LEU A 137 4.70 12.14 19.52
C LEU A 137 3.95 13.06 18.55
N GLU A 138 4.11 14.39 18.64
CA GLU A 138 3.56 15.33 17.65
C GLU A 138 4.21 15.16 16.27
N LEU A 139 5.53 14.95 16.20
CA LEU A 139 6.23 14.58 14.96
C LEU A 139 5.62 13.32 14.33
N PHE A 140 5.39 12.28 15.12
CA PHE A 140 4.76 11.05 14.65
C PHE A 140 3.32 11.29 14.16
N LYS A 141 2.52 12.07 14.90
CA LYS A 141 1.14 12.40 14.51
C LYS A 141 1.07 13.22 13.23
N ASP A 142 1.93 14.22 13.04
CA ASP A 142 1.98 15.02 11.80
C ASP A 142 2.46 14.19 10.59
N VAL A 143 3.50 13.37 10.74
CA VAL A 143 3.99 12.48 9.68
C VAL A 143 2.91 11.48 9.27
N MET A 144 2.22 10.89 10.24
CA MET A 144 1.05 10.03 10.01
C MET A 144 -0.08 10.81 9.32
N TYR A 145 -0.42 12.01 9.77
CA TYR A 145 -1.47 12.84 9.17
C TYR A 145 -1.21 13.15 7.69
N ARG A 146 0.01 13.56 7.35
CA ARG A 146 0.39 13.83 5.95
C ARG A 146 0.36 12.57 5.09
N SER A 147 0.68 11.42 5.65
CA SER A 147 0.71 10.15 4.91
C SER A 147 -0.64 9.69 4.32
N GLN A 148 -1.77 10.25 4.80
CA GLN A 148 -3.09 10.05 4.18
C GLN A 148 -3.20 10.65 2.76
N THR A 149 -2.43 11.70 2.44
CA THR A 149 -2.45 12.37 1.12
C THR A 149 -1.12 12.34 0.38
N TRP A 150 0.00 12.15 1.10
CA TRP A 150 1.34 12.09 0.52
C TRP A 150 1.48 10.92 -0.48
N PRO A 151 1.99 11.12 -1.70
CA PRO A 151 2.10 10.07 -2.71
C PRO A 151 3.09 8.99 -2.29
N SER A 152 2.72 7.72 -2.44
CA SER A 152 3.56 6.59 -1.99
C SER A 152 4.76 6.30 -2.91
N GLY A 153 4.79 6.83 -4.15
CA GLY A 153 5.74 6.40 -5.19
C GLY A 153 5.39 5.01 -5.80
N PHE A 154 4.32 4.42 -5.29
CA PHE A 154 3.59 3.32 -5.86
C PHE A 154 2.15 3.78 -6.06
N TRP A 155 1.35 2.89 -6.61
CA TRP A 155 -0.06 3.11 -6.85
C TRP A 155 -0.82 1.83 -6.41
N VAL A 156 -2.13 1.62 -6.69
CA VAL A 156 -2.89 0.40 -6.29
C VAL A 156 -3.93 -0.12 -7.31
N LEU A 157 -4.06 -1.45 -7.47
CA LEU A 157 -4.89 -2.09 -8.51
C LEU A 157 -6.39 -1.75 -8.30
N ASP A 158 -7.13 -1.51 -9.38
CA ASP A 158 -8.55 -1.09 -9.34
C ASP A 158 -9.47 -2.30 -9.34
N GLU A 159 -9.58 -2.95 -8.18
CA GLU A 159 -10.40 -4.14 -7.92
C GLU A 159 -11.89 -3.82 -7.78
N ALA A 160 -12.37 -2.75 -8.43
CA ALA A 160 -13.78 -2.36 -8.43
C ALA A 160 -14.69 -3.30 -9.24
N THR A 161 -14.11 -4.26 -9.98
CA THR A 161 -14.78 -5.50 -10.43
C THR A 161 -13.77 -6.65 -10.44
N ASN A 162 -14.19 -7.82 -9.98
CA ASN A 162 -13.36 -9.02 -9.76
C ASN A 162 -12.47 -9.39 -10.95
N ASN A 163 -13.06 -9.40 -12.15
CA ASN A 163 -12.44 -9.66 -13.45
C ASN A 163 -11.36 -8.66 -13.92
N ARG A 164 -10.88 -7.77 -13.04
CA ARG A 164 -9.70 -6.91 -13.26
C ARG A 164 -8.47 -7.41 -12.52
N SER A 165 -8.67 -8.14 -11.42
CA SER A 165 -7.62 -8.87 -10.72
C SER A 165 -7.58 -10.31 -11.22
N ASP A 166 -8.67 -11.07 -11.07
CA ASP A 166 -8.63 -12.53 -11.20
C ASP A 166 -9.58 -13.00 -12.32
N PRO A 167 -9.08 -13.41 -13.51
CA PRO A 167 -7.70 -13.32 -13.99
C PRO A 167 -7.31 -11.94 -14.52
N LEU A 168 -6.01 -11.61 -14.41
CA LEU A 168 -5.48 -10.29 -14.69
C LEU A 168 -5.58 -9.95 -16.18
N PHE A 169 -6.61 -9.17 -16.55
CA PHE A 169 -6.90 -8.84 -17.95
C PHE A 169 -7.10 -7.34 -18.15
N LYS A 170 -6.17 -6.71 -18.89
CA LYS A 170 -6.14 -5.26 -19.15
C LYS A 170 -6.31 -4.46 -17.85
N PRO A 171 -5.45 -4.69 -16.83
CA PRO A 171 -5.68 -4.21 -15.49
C PRO A 171 -5.87 -2.69 -15.44
N ARG A 172 -6.82 -2.27 -14.62
CA ARG A 172 -7.07 -0.86 -14.31
C ARG A 172 -6.60 -0.56 -12.92
N PHE A 173 -6.34 0.72 -12.68
CA PHE A 173 -5.21 1.09 -11.87
C PHE A 173 -5.47 2.48 -11.22
N LYS A 174 -5.38 2.63 -9.88
CA LYS A 174 -5.62 3.89 -9.13
C LYS A 174 -4.40 4.40 -8.35
N SER A 175 -4.05 5.68 -8.48
CA SER A 175 -2.92 6.28 -7.74
C SER A 175 -3.14 6.27 -6.21
N ALA A 176 -2.05 6.16 -5.44
CA ALA A 176 -2.11 5.88 -4.00
C ALA A 176 -1.24 6.80 -3.13
N SER A 177 -1.86 7.34 -2.08
CA SER A 177 -1.12 7.89 -0.94
C SER A 177 -0.48 6.78 -0.11
N VAL A 178 0.44 7.13 0.80
CA VAL A 178 1.13 6.16 1.68
C VAL A 178 0.15 5.28 2.47
N GLN A 179 -0.91 5.85 3.05
CA GLN A 179 -1.91 5.06 3.79
C GLN A 179 -2.83 4.25 2.86
N TYR A 180 -3.19 4.77 1.68
CA TYR A 180 -3.99 3.99 0.71
C TYR A 180 -3.18 2.80 0.17
N TRP A 181 -1.89 2.99 -0.12
CA TRP A 181 -0.99 1.90 -0.48
C TRP A 181 -0.87 0.87 0.65
N ALA A 182 -0.73 1.32 1.90
CA ALA A 182 -0.58 0.45 3.06
C ALA A 182 -1.81 -0.43 3.30
N ALA A 183 -3.01 0.16 3.29
CA ALA A 183 -4.27 -0.58 3.39
C ALA A 183 -4.47 -1.52 2.18
N PHE A 184 -4.19 -1.04 0.96
CA PHE A 184 -4.35 -1.85 -0.24
C PHE A 184 -3.44 -3.06 -0.26
N ILE A 185 -2.13 -2.91 0.00
CA ILE A 185 -1.20 -4.04 -0.12
C ILE A 185 -1.49 -5.12 0.93
N HIS A 186 -2.03 -4.73 2.10
CA HIS A 186 -2.51 -5.65 3.12
C HIS A 186 -3.78 -6.40 2.68
N ARG A 187 -4.83 -5.69 2.25
CA ARG A 187 -6.05 -6.32 1.69
C ARG A 187 -5.75 -7.17 0.46
N TYR A 188 -4.86 -6.72 -0.43
CA TYR A 188 -4.43 -7.47 -1.62
C TYR A 188 -3.63 -8.72 -1.24
N GLY A 189 -2.82 -8.69 -0.19
CA GLY A 189 -2.18 -9.90 0.37
C GLY A 189 -3.18 -10.88 1.00
N ALA A 190 -4.21 -10.36 1.67
CA ALA A 190 -5.12 -11.16 2.51
C ALA A 190 -6.43 -11.60 1.83
N ARG A 191 -6.89 -10.93 0.77
CA ARG A 191 -8.20 -11.19 0.15
C ARG A 191 -8.32 -12.59 -0.45
N PRO A 192 -9.53 -13.16 -0.55
CA PRO A 192 -9.78 -14.32 -1.40
C PRO A 192 -9.45 -14.03 -2.87
N THR A 193 -9.30 -15.10 -3.66
CA THR A 193 -9.39 -15.05 -5.12
C THR A 193 -10.79 -14.54 -5.53
N LEU A 194 -10.83 -13.59 -6.46
CA LEU A 194 -12.03 -12.88 -6.88
C LEU A 194 -12.66 -13.54 -8.11
N TYR A 195 -13.41 -14.62 -7.89
CA TYR A 195 -14.14 -15.33 -8.94
C TYR A 195 -15.28 -14.48 -9.56
N GLU A 196 -15.86 -14.96 -10.67
CA GLU A 196 -17.01 -14.31 -11.31
C GLU A 196 -18.30 -14.50 -10.52
N THR A 197 -18.42 -15.59 -9.74
CA THR A 197 -19.61 -15.89 -8.93
C THR A 197 -19.33 -15.93 -7.43
N GLU A 198 -20.34 -15.53 -6.65
CA GLU A 198 -20.35 -15.60 -5.19
C GLU A 198 -20.24 -17.04 -4.68
N GLU A 199 -20.80 -18.03 -5.40
CA GLU A 199 -20.67 -19.46 -5.08
C GLU A 199 -19.21 -19.92 -5.18
N GLU A 200 -18.50 -19.58 -6.26
CA GLU A 200 -17.09 -19.94 -6.43
C GLU A 200 -16.22 -19.24 -5.38
N CYS A 201 -16.49 -17.98 -5.05
CA CYS A 201 -15.83 -17.28 -3.95
C CYS A 201 -16.09 -17.93 -2.59
N SER A 202 -17.33 -18.33 -2.30
CA SER A 202 -17.70 -19.03 -1.05
C SER A 202 -17.01 -20.39 -0.95
N ARG A 203 -16.75 -21.05 -2.08
CA ARG A 203 -16.25 -22.42 -2.18
C ARG A 203 -14.73 -22.53 -2.34
N PHE A 204 -14.09 -21.52 -2.93
CA PHE A 204 -12.68 -21.53 -3.31
C PHE A 204 -11.91 -20.24 -2.93
N GLY A 205 -12.57 -19.26 -2.31
CA GLY A 205 -11.96 -18.04 -1.78
C GLY A 205 -11.18 -18.26 -0.48
N ILE A 206 -10.28 -19.25 -0.45
CA ILE A 206 -9.55 -19.68 0.77
C ILE A 206 -8.08 -19.23 0.81
N LEU A 207 -7.60 -18.49 -0.20
CA LEU A 207 -6.21 -18.07 -0.28
C LEU A 207 -5.97 -16.79 0.55
N ASN A 208 -4.97 -16.86 1.43
CA ASN A 208 -4.40 -15.73 2.17
C ASN A 208 -2.88 -15.84 2.06
N PHE A 209 -2.20 -14.80 1.56
CA PHE A 209 -0.74 -14.82 1.37
C PHE A 209 0.04 -14.16 2.52
N SER A 210 -0.67 -13.43 3.41
CA SER A 210 -0.09 -12.63 4.49
C SER A 210 -0.44 -13.09 5.90
N HIS A 211 -1.41 -14.00 6.07
CA HIS A 211 -1.78 -14.61 7.37
C HIS A 211 -1.97 -16.13 7.22
N ASP A 212 -2.42 -16.80 8.29
CA ASP A 212 -2.82 -18.21 8.33
C ASP A 212 -1.74 -19.22 7.85
N GLY A 213 -0.48 -18.79 7.85
CA GLY A 213 0.66 -19.58 7.38
C GLY A 213 2.01 -18.97 7.76
N VAL A 214 3.08 -19.69 7.47
CA VAL A 214 4.47 -19.39 7.86
C VAL A 214 5.01 -18.04 7.32
N THR A 215 4.34 -17.45 6.32
CA THR A 215 4.68 -16.13 5.79
C THR A 215 4.24 -14.96 6.68
N PHE A 216 3.33 -15.17 7.64
CA PHE A 216 2.77 -14.09 8.46
C PHE A 216 3.81 -13.12 9.05
N PRO A 217 4.85 -13.56 9.81
CA PRO A 217 5.81 -12.65 10.42
C PRO A 217 6.77 -12.02 9.40
N THR A 218 7.10 -12.72 8.31
CA THR A 218 8.04 -12.20 7.30
C THR A 218 7.38 -11.20 6.36
N TRP A 219 6.13 -11.46 5.96
CA TRP A 219 5.29 -10.55 5.18
C TRP A 219 5.06 -9.24 5.93
N HIS A 220 4.58 -9.31 7.17
CA HIS A 220 4.30 -8.11 7.98
C HIS A 220 5.57 -7.32 8.32
N ARG A 221 6.70 -8.00 8.56
CA ARG A 221 8.00 -7.32 8.75
C ARG A 221 8.44 -6.54 7.51
N TYR A 222 8.29 -7.11 6.31
CA TYR A 222 8.68 -6.45 5.07
C TYR A 222 7.74 -5.30 4.70
N PHE A 223 6.43 -5.51 4.87
CA PHE A 223 5.40 -4.46 4.77
C PHE A 223 5.73 -3.25 5.66
N GLN A 224 5.99 -3.48 6.95
CA GLN A 224 6.34 -2.42 7.90
C GLN A 224 7.62 -1.68 7.50
N LEU A 225 8.63 -2.38 6.95
CA LEU A 225 9.88 -1.74 6.52
C LEU A 225 9.65 -0.79 5.33
N ILE A 226 8.84 -1.19 4.34
CA ILE A 226 8.49 -0.33 3.20
C ILE A 226 7.66 0.89 3.68
N TRP A 227 6.64 0.66 4.51
CA TRP A 227 5.79 1.73 5.05
C TRP A 227 6.58 2.71 5.93
N GLU A 228 7.45 2.22 6.81
CA GLU A 228 8.36 3.05 7.62
C GLU A 228 9.29 3.89 6.73
N ARG A 229 9.81 3.34 5.62
CA ARG A 229 10.60 4.10 4.64
C ARG A 229 9.79 5.21 3.97
N MET A 230 8.52 4.97 3.64
CA MET A 230 7.61 6.00 3.12
C MET A 230 7.37 7.12 4.14
N LEU A 231 7.07 6.78 5.40
CA LEU A 231 6.89 7.77 6.48
C LEU A 231 8.18 8.55 6.77
N SER A 232 9.33 7.90 6.71
CA SER A 232 10.64 8.56 6.89
C SER A 232 10.93 9.58 5.80
N LYS A 233 10.45 9.38 4.57
CA LYS A 233 10.55 10.36 3.49
C LYS A 233 9.77 11.64 3.84
N ILE A 234 8.58 11.50 4.42
CA ILE A 234 7.79 12.63 4.94
C ILE A 234 8.52 13.32 6.09
N ALA A 235 9.03 12.55 7.06
CA ALA A 235 9.76 13.08 8.21
C ALA A 235 11.03 13.85 7.80
N LEU A 236 11.72 13.39 6.77
CA LEU A 236 12.87 14.07 6.17
C LEU A 236 12.46 15.33 5.40
N GLU A 237 11.51 15.26 4.47
CA GLU A 237 11.14 16.38 3.60
C GLU A 237 10.37 17.49 4.31
N VAL A 238 9.66 17.18 5.41
CA VAL A 238 8.88 18.16 6.19
C VAL A 238 9.64 18.68 7.40
N HIS A 239 10.37 17.82 8.12
CA HIS A 239 10.97 18.14 9.44
C HIS A 239 12.49 17.98 9.49
N GLY A 240 13.15 17.51 8.42
CA GLY A 240 14.59 17.23 8.42
C GLY A 240 15.01 16.00 9.24
N ILE A 241 14.06 15.14 9.64
CA ILE A 241 14.33 14.03 10.55
C ILE A 241 14.81 12.79 9.78
N HIS A 242 16.13 12.63 9.71
CA HIS A 242 16.79 11.53 9.00
C HIS A 242 16.59 10.15 9.65
N ASN A 243 16.40 10.08 10.98
CA ASN A 243 16.41 8.85 11.77
C ASN A 243 14.99 8.36 12.18
N PHE A 244 13.94 8.82 11.51
CA PHE A 244 12.55 8.44 11.81
C PHE A 244 12.36 6.93 11.84
N ALA A 245 11.71 6.45 12.90
CA ALA A 245 11.34 5.06 13.14
C ALA A 245 9.91 5.00 13.67
N VAL A 246 9.11 4.03 13.23
CA VAL A 246 7.73 3.88 13.70
C VAL A 246 7.73 3.32 15.13
N PRO A 247 7.04 3.96 16.09
CA PRO A 247 6.95 3.44 17.45
C PRO A 247 6.08 2.16 17.50
N TYR A 248 6.35 1.29 18.48
CA TYR A 248 5.51 0.14 18.76
C TYR A 248 4.54 0.41 19.91
N TRP A 249 3.38 -0.22 19.87
CA TRP A 249 2.46 -0.29 21.00
C TRP A 249 2.67 -1.63 21.70
N ASP A 250 3.21 -1.59 22.92
CA ASP A 250 3.27 -2.77 23.77
C ASP A 250 1.92 -2.95 24.47
N VAL A 251 1.30 -4.10 24.22
CA VAL A 251 -0.04 -4.49 24.66
C VAL A 251 -0.02 -5.48 25.83
N ILE A 252 1.15 -5.97 26.24
CA ILE A 252 1.24 -7.10 27.18
C ILE A 252 0.73 -6.68 28.56
N GLY A 253 -0.32 -7.35 29.03
CA GLY A 253 -0.94 -7.11 30.34
C GLY A 253 -1.83 -5.85 30.44
N LEU A 254 -2.25 -5.26 29.31
CA LEU A 254 -3.21 -4.16 29.33
C LEU A 254 -4.65 -4.63 29.58
N GLU A 255 -5.41 -3.92 30.43
CA GLU A 255 -6.85 -4.18 30.64
C GLU A 255 -7.75 -3.52 29.57
N LYS A 256 -7.20 -2.56 28.82
CA LYS A 256 -7.89 -1.71 27.83
C LYS A 256 -6.86 -1.04 26.92
N CYS A 257 -7.30 -0.50 25.79
CA CYS A 257 -6.43 0.37 24.99
C CYS A 257 -6.11 1.67 25.74
N ASP A 258 -4.86 1.79 26.20
CA ASP A 258 -4.34 2.93 26.96
C ASP A 258 -4.08 4.16 26.05
N ILE A 259 -3.55 3.93 24.85
CA ILE A 259 -3.29 4.96 23.84
C ILE A 259 -4.55 5.42 23.06
N CYS A 260 -5.72 4.85 23.32
CA CYS A 260 -6.97 5.21 22.62
C CYS A 260 -7.61 6.50 23.19
N ASN A 261 -6.83 7.57 23.18
CA ASN A 261 -7.15 8.90 23.67
C ASN A 261 -6.50 9.97 22.76
N ASP A 262 -6.87 11.25 22.91
CA ASP A 262 -6.46 12.32 21.98
C ASP A 262 -4.98 12.76 22.09
N GLU A 263 -4.24 12.32 23.12
CA GLU A 263 -2.78 12.48 23.22
C GLU A 263 -2.07 11.63 22.14
N TYR A 264 -2.54 10.40 21.91
CA TYR A 264 -1.92 9.41 21.02
C TYR A 264 -2.72 9.14 19.74
N VAL A 265 -3.57 8.09 19.71
CA VAL A 265 -4.25 7.60 18.49
C VAL A 265 -5.74 7.94 18.46
N GLY A 266 -6.12 9.05 19.08
CA GLY A 266 -7.49 9.57 19.16
C GLY A 266 -8.36 8.87 20.20
N GLY A 267 -9.21 9.62 20.88
CA GLY A 267 -10.28 9.11 21.72
C GLY A 267 -11.47 8.58 20.92
N PRO A 268 -12.49 7.98 21.57
CA PRO A 268 -13.78 7.72 20.95
C PRO A 268 -14.52 9.04 20.65
N GLY A 269 -15.15 9.11 19.47
CA GLY A 269 -15.91 10.27 19.00
C GLY A 269 -17.39 9.98 18.86
N HIS A 270 -17.96 10.38 17.72
CA HIS A 270 -19.36 10.12 17.38
C HIS A 270 -19.55 8.71 16.81
N THR A 271 -20.79 8.21 16.83
CA THR A 271 -21.14 6.88 16.32
C THR A 271 -22.14 7.01 15.17
N ASP A 272 -21.91 6.28 14.09
CA ASP A 272 -22.88 6.08 13.01
C ASP A 272 -22.97 4.60 12.60
N ARG A 273 -23.51 4.30 11.42
CA ARG A 273 -23.66 2.92 10.92
C ARG A 273 -22.34 2.19 10.69
N TYR A 274 -21.23 2.91 10.47
CA TYR A 274 -19.91 2.31 10.25
C TYR A 274 -19.14 2.06 11.56
N GLY A 275 -19.72 2.46 12.71
CA GLY A 275 -19.17 2.25 14.04
C GLY A 275 -18.84 3.54 14.79
N VAL A 276 -17.93 3.43 15.76
CA VAL A 276 -17.47 4.55 16.59
C VAL A 276 -16.27 5.23 15.93
N HIS A 277 -16.46 6.45 15.42
CA HIS A 277 -15.40 7.27 14.83
C HIS A 277 -14.42 7.79 15.90
N LEU A 278 -13.28 8.32 15.47
CA LEU A 278 -12.36 9.01 16.38
C LEU A 278 -12.93 10.37 16.85
N SER A 279 -12.49 10.80 18.04
CA SER A 279 -12.78 12.11 18.63
C SER A 279 -12.37 13.26 17.70
N ALA A 280 -13.17 14.32 17.67
CA ALA A 280 -12.92 15.51 16.83
C ALA A 280 -11.65 16.29 17.22
N ASN A 281 -11.07 16.05 18.40
CA ASN A 281 -9.79 16.63 18.80
C ASN A 281 -8.58 15.79 18.33
N SER A 282 -8.81 14.56 17.85
CA SER A 282 -7.74 13.69 17.35
C SER A 282 -7.14 14.26 16.08
N ALA A 283 -5.79 14.28 16.00
CA ALA A 283 -5.06 14.51 14.75
C ALA A 283 -5.48 13.55 13.62
N PHE A 284 -6.12 12.42 13.96
CA PHE A 284 -6.55 11.39 13.01
C PHE A 284 -8.06 11.40 12.72
N THR A 285 -8.84 12.37 13.24
CA THR A 285 -10.31 12.42 13.06
C THR A 285 -10.76 12.39 11.59
N GLY A 286 -9.95 12.92 10.67
CA GLY A 286 -10.23 12.94 9.23
C GLY A 286 -9.58 11.81 8.43
N PHE A 287 -9.02 10.77 9.07
CA PHE A 287 -8.39 9.66 8.37
C PHE A 287 -9.42 8.87 7.58
N LYS A 288 -9.18 8.73 6.27
CA LYS A 288 -10.03 7.90 5.42
C LYS A 288 -9.73 6.44 5.68
N GLU A 289 -10.80 5.67 5.71
CA GLU A 289 -10.74 4.22 5.67
C GLU A 289 -10.68 3.78 4.20
N TYR A 290 -9.71 2.93 3.90
CA TYR A 290 -9.44 2.39 2.58
C TYR A 290 -9.62 0.87 2.65
N CYS A 291 -10.16 0.28 1.57
CA CYS A 291 -10.46 -1.16 1.53
C CYS A 291 -11.46 -1.63 2.60
N LEU A 292 -12.35 -0.74 3.07
CA LEU A 292 -13.44 -1.03 3.99
C LEU A 292 -14.17 -2.31 3.58
N GLU A 293 -14.36 -3.21 4.53
CA GLU A 293 -15.09 -4.47 4.34
C GLU A 293 -16.61 -4.22 4.42
N PRO A 294 -17.43 -4.90 3.61
CA PRO A 294 -18.87 -4.67 3.56
C PRO A 294 -19.58 -5.22 4.80
N GLU A 295 -20.82 -4.75 5.01
CA GLU A 295 -21.65 -5.18 6.13
C GLU A 295 -22.29 -6.57 5.82
N GLY A 296 -21.93 -7.60 6.59
CA GLY A 296 -22.54 -8.94 6.53
C GLY A 296 -21.67 -10.02 5.89
N ASP A 297 -22.30 -11.06 5.35
CA ASP A 297 -21.63 -12.23 4.75
C ASP A 297 -21.16 -12.00 3.29
N GLU A 298 -21.00 -10.74 2.85
CA GLU A 298 -20.56 -10.39 1.49
C GLU A 298 -19.10 -10.87 1.23
N VAL A 299 -18.97 -12.02 0.58
CA VAL A 299 -17.70 -12.53 0.05
C VAL A 299 -17.35 -11.86 -1.30
N CYS A 300 -16.23 -12.24 -1.89
CA CYS A 300 -15.94 -11.95 -3.32
C CYS A 300 -15.68 -10.48 -3.71
N PHE A 301 -15.10 -9.66 -2.81
CA PHE A 301 -14.77 -8.26 -3.11
C PHE A 301 -13.27 -7.92 -2.93
N GLY A 302 -12.73 -7.14 -3.87
CA GLY A 302 -11.43 -6.47 -3.75
C GLY A 302 -11.54 -5.07 -3.14
N CYS A 303 -10.40 -4.41 -2.90
CA CYS A 303 -10.32 -3.17 -2.10
C CYS A 303 -11.28 -2.04 -2.52
N GLN A 304 -11.60 -1.91 -3.81
CA GLN A 304 -12.48 -0.83 -4.31
C GLN A 304 -13.81 -1.33 -4.87
N GLY A 305 -14.20 -2.58 -4.55
CA GLY A 305 -15.54 -3.09 -4.79
C GLY A 305 -16.58 -2.41 -3.89
N THR A 306 -16.23 -2.17 -2.62
CA THR A 306 -17.11 -1.56 -1.63
C THR A 306 -17.33 -0.06 -1.85
N LYS A 307 -18.53 0.41 -1.45
CA LYS A 307 -18.93 1.82 -1.44
C LYS A 307 -19.83 2.03 -0.21
N PRO A 308 -19.59 3.03 0.64
CA PRO A 308 -18.77 4.23 0.42
C PRO A 308 -17.41 4.22 1.14
N THR A 309 -16.62 5.26 0.93
CA THR A 309 -15.48 5.59 1.79
C THR A 309 -15.96 6.29 3.07
N THR A 310 -15.57 5.78 4.24
CA THR A 310 -15.82 6.39 5.55
C THR A 310 -14.54 6.99 6.15
N THR A 311 -14.65 7.63 7.32
CA THR A 311 -13.52 7.89 8.22
C THR A 311 -13.33 6.71 9.18
N ILE A 312 -12.08 6.45 9.59
CA ILE A 312 -11.71 5.28 10.41
C ILE A 312 -12.58 5.21 11.67
N THR A 313 -13.28 4.08 11.82
CA THR A 313 -13.95 3.71 13.07
C THR A 313 -13.09 2.74 13.89
N ARG A 314 -13.36 2.64 15.20
CA ARG A 314 -12.64 1.73 16.11
C ARG A 314 -13.54 1.30 17.25
N GLN A 315 -14.07 0.08 17.16
CA GLN A 315 -14.91 -0.54 18.16
C GLN A 315 -14.28 -1.83 18.69
N PHE A 316 -14.10 -1.93 20.00
CA PHE A 316 -13.55 -3.11 20.66
C PHE A 316 -14.63 -4.18 20.84
N LEU A 317 -14.50 -5.31 20.14
CA LEU A 317 -15.32 -6.51 20.39
C LEU A 317 -14.91 -7.22 21.69
N THR A 318 -13.64 -7.08 22.09
CA THR A 318 -13.08 -7.59 23.34
C THR A 318 -11.94 -6.68 23.80
N ASN A 319 -11.67 -6.66 25.11
CA ASN A 319 -10.47 -6.06 25.71
C ASN A 319 -9.51 -7.13 26.27
N ALA A 320 -9.63 -8.38 25.82
CA ALA A 320 -8.72 -9.47 26.19
C ALA A 320 -7.38 -9.33 25.45
N PHE A 321 -6.54 -8.39 25.90
CA PHE A 321 -5.15 -8.28 25.45
C PHE A 321 -4.31 -9.44 25.99
N PRO A 322 -3.26 -9.87 25.26
CA PRO A 322 -2.36 -10.92 25.72
C PRO A 322 -1.64 -10.51 27.00
N ASN A 323 -1.40 -11.49 27.87
CA ASN A 323 -0.72 -11.32 29.14
C ASN A 323 0.72 -11.86 29.10
N GLN A 324 1.43 -11.77 30.23
CA GLN A 324 2.84 -12.16 30.31
C GLN A 324 3.07 -13.67 30.13
N GLU A 325 2.10 -14.51 30.50
CA GLU A 325 2.14 -15.96 30.27
C GLU A 325 1.95 -16.30 28.78
N ASP A 326 1.09 -15.58 28.06
CA ASP A 326 0.89 -15.77 26.60
C ASP A 326 2.18 -15.47 25.82
N LEU A 327 2.88 -14.39 26.21
CA LEU A 327 4.18 -14.05 25.63
C LEU A 327 5.24 -15.12 25.96
N TYR A 328 5.33 -15.56 27.22
CA TYR A 328 6.28 -16.61 27.60
C TYR A 328 5.96 -17.96 26.95
N PHE A 329 4.70 -18.33 26.79
CA PHE A 329 4.28 -19.51 26.04
C PHE A 329 4.81 -19.42 24.61
N THR A 330 4.49 -18.33 23.91
CA THR A 330 4.87 -18.09 22.51
C THR A 330 6.40 -18.11 22.31
N LEU A 331 7.16 -17.46 23.20
CA LEU A 331 8.63 -17.42 23.13
C LEU A 331 9.34 -18.73 23.55
N ASN A 332 8.63 -19.67 24.20
CA ASN A 332 9.18 -20.99 24.54
C ASN A 332 8.75 -22.10 23.55
N LEU A 333 7.94 -21.78 22.54
CA LEU A 333 7.71 -22.68 21.41
C LEU A 333 9.04 -22.88 20.66
N LYS A 334 9.41 -24.15 20.47
CA LYS A 334 10.56 -24.55 19.65
C LYS A 334 10.06 -24.92 18.25
N GLU A 335 10.94 -24.74 17.27
CA GLU A 335 10.80 -25.24 15.89
C GLU A 335 10.62 -26.76 15.85
#